data_AF-A0A7X9IWY4-F1
#
_entry.id   AF-A0A7X9IWY4-F1
#
_cell.length_a   1.000
_cell.length_b   1.000
_cell.length_c   1.000
_cell.angle_alpha   90.00
_cell.angle_beta   90.00
_cell.angle_gamma   90.00
#
_symmetry.space_group_name_H-M   'P 1'
#
loop_
_entity.id
_entity.type
_entity.pdbx_description
1 polymer ?
#
loop_
_entity_poly.entity_id
_entity_poly.type
_entity_poly.pdbx_seq_one_letter_code
_entity_poly.pdbx_strand_id
1 'polypeptide(L)'
;MKRGGFGIGLPAAALVSFGLGCGPAATGEGAREPQPGSSSVLQADGTATPGPEGDETADVSTPLPCPTAGLPDGFGPIAWPAESADERWAIHQTKVAKVRTSQARPVEVCGVMGQVDWLMRLTCPDGSHPFSDPVTAHDSRAGNVGPGGRCGTIIDLYIVPCPDREYEVFMDLYHCAPGESF
;
A
#
# COMPACT_ATOMS: atom_id res chain seq x y z
N MET A 1 -9.83 -35.88 42.99
CA MET A 1 -10.36 -34.57 42.54
C MET A 1 -10.80 -34.70 41.07
N LYS A 2 -11.96 -34.13 40.75
CA LYS A 2 -12.82 -34.42 39.58
C LYS A 2 -12.14 -34.14 38.22
N ARG A 3 -12.24 -35.10 37.29
CA ARG A 3 -12.01 -34.92 35.86
C ARG A 3 -13.29 -34.35 35.23
N GLY A 4 -13.22 -33.13 34.69
CA GLY A 4 -14.30 -32.53 33.91
C GLY A 4 -14.15 -32.88 32.43
N GLY A 5 -15.15 -33.59 31.88
CA GLY A 5 -15.23 -33.88 30.45
C GLY A 5 -15.76 -32.67 29.68
N PHE A 6 -15.15 -32.38 28.53
CA PHE A 6 -15.69 -31.46 27.54
C PHE A 6 -16.26 -32.28 26.38
N GLY A 7 -17.56 -32.15 26.18
CA GLY A 7 -18.30 -32.76 25.08
C GLY A 7 -18.01 -32.07 23.76
N ILE A 8 -17.72 -32.88 22.75
CA ILE A 8 -17.50 -32.47 21.36
C ILE A 8 -18.87 -32.51 20.68
N GLY A 9 -19.45 -31.36 20.39
CA GLY A 9 -20.66 -31.24 19.57
C GLY A 9 -20.28 -30.78 18.16
N LEU A 10 -20.29 -31.69 17.18
CA LEU A 10 -20.22 -31.35 15.76
C LEU A 10 -21.63 -30.90 15.29
N PRO A 11 -21.79 -29.72 14.67
CA PRO A 11 -22.95 -29.45 13.84
C PRO A 11 -22.78 -30.03 12.42
N ALA A 12 -23.93 -30.48 11.90
CA ALA A 12 -24.12 -31.23 10.68
C ALA A 12 -23.72 -30.48 9.40
N ALA A 13 -23.17 -31.24 8.46
CA ALA A 13 -22.88 -30.80 7.10
C ALA A 13 -24.18 -30.49 6.33
N ALA A 14 -24.28 -29.27 5.80
CA ALA A 14 -25.28 -28.90 4.81
C ALA A 14 -24.67 -29.11 3.41
N LEU A 15 -25.21 -30.09 2.68
CA LEU A 15 -24.97 -30.32 1.26
C LEU A 15 -25.64 -29.19 0.45
N VAL A 16 -24.86 -28.33 -0.19
CA VAL A 16 -25.36 -27.38 -1.18
C VAL A 16 -25.05 -27.93 -2.57
N SER A 17 -26.11 -28.27 -3.29
CA SER A 17 -26.09 -28.76 -4.67
C SER A 17 -25.59 -27.68 -5.63
N PHE A 18 -24.51 -27.99 -6.36
CA PHE A 18 -24.10 -27.22 -7.54
C PHE A 18 -24.98 -27.61 -8.73
N GLY A 19 -25.85 -26.70 -9.15
CA GLY A 19 -26.50 -26.76 -10.44
C GLY A 19 -25.53 -26.35 -11.54
N LEU A 20 -25.15 -27.30 -12.40
CA LEU A 20 -24.51 -27.03 -13.69
C LEU A 20 -25.51 -26.32 -14.61
N GLY A 21 -25.36 -25.01 -14.76
CA GLY A 21 -26.00 -24.24 -15.83
C GLY A 21 -25.01 -23.96 -16.94
N CYS A 22 -25.09 -24.70 -18.05
CA CYS A 22 -24.49 -24.31 -19.32
C CYS A 22 -25.20 -23.04 -19.84
N GLY A 23 -24.54 -21.89 -19.79
CA GLY A 23 -24.96 -20.66 -20.47
C GLY A 23 -24.24 -20.49 -21.81
N PRO A 24 -24.90 -19.95 -22.85
CA PRO A 24 -24.35 -19.87 -24.20
C PRO A 24 -23.27 -18.77 -24.34
N ALA A 25 -22.33 -19.04 -25.25
CA ALA A 25 -21.34 -18.09 -25.73
C ALA A 25 -22.01 -16.91 -26.45
N ALA A 26 -21.78 -15.69 -25.95
CA ALA A 26 -22.11 -14.46 -26.65
C ALA A 26 -20.83 -13.92 -27.31
N THR A 27 -20.71 -14.19 -28.60
CA THR A 27 -19.78 -13.53 -29.52
C THR A 27 -20.21 -12.07 -29.68
N GLY A 28 -19.34 -11.13 -29.33
CA GLY A 28 -19.60 -9.70 -29.46
C GLY A 28 -18.34 -8.97 -29.87
N GLU A 29 -17.95 -9.13 -31.13
CA GLU A 29 -17.01 -8.24 -31.82
C GLU A 29 -17.63 -6.85 -31.93
N GLY A 30 -16.94 -5.87 -31.36
CA GLY A 30 -17.28 -4.45 -31.46
C GLY A 30 -16.01 -3.63 -31.40
N ALA A 31 -15.26 -3.62 -32.51
CA ALA A 31 -14.20 -2.65 -32.73
C ALA A 31 -14.79 -1.23 -32.69
N ARG A 32 -14.35 -0.42 -31.73
CA ARG A 32 -14.60 1.02 -31.75
C ARG A 32 -13.28 1.78 -31.74
N GLU A 33 -13.01 2.34 -32.91
CA GLU A 33 -11.93 3.24 -33.26
C GLU A 33 -11.90 4.50 -32.36
N PRO A 34 -10.73 4.96 -31.91
CA PRO A 34 -10.61 6.12 -31.03
C PRO A 34 -10.83 7.44 -31.78
N GLN A 35 -11.67 8.32 -31.22
CA GLN A 35 -11.82 9.70 -31.69
C GLN A 35 -10.71 10.60 -31.11
N PRO A 36 -10.06 11.45 -31.93
CA PRO A 36 -9.26 12.56 -31.45
C PRO A 36 -10.18 13.76 -31.15
N GLY A 37 -10.53 13.98 -29.89
CA GLY A 37 -11.18 15.21 -29.40
C GLY A 37 -10.20 15.91 -28.46
N SER A 38 -9.45 16.90 -28.93
CA SER A 38 -9.80 18.33 -28.99
C SER A 38 -9.87 18.99 -27.61
N SER A 39 -8.85 19.78 -27.35
CA SER A 39 -8.61 20.63 -26.19
C SER A 39 -9.78 21.56 -25.87
N SER A 40 -10.12 21.69 -24.60
CA SER A 40 -10.69 22.93 -24.05
C SER A 40 -10.32 23.09 -22.59
N VAL A 41 -9.59 24.19 -22.38
CA VAL A 41 -9.15 24.80 -21.14
C VAL A 41 -10.34 25.16 -20.27
N LEU A 42 -10.33 24.76 -19.01
CA LEU A 42 -11.07 25.45 -17.94
C LEU A 42 -10.10 25.64 -16.76
N GLN A 43 -9.52 26.84 -16.73
CA GLN A 43 -8.81 27.39 -15.58
C GLN A 43 -9.86 27.75 -14.53
N ALA A 44 -9.87 27.02 -13.42
CA ALA A 44 -10.60 27.40 -12.22
C ALA A 44 -9.65 28.21 -11.33
N ASP A 45 -9.85 29.53 -11.31
CA ASP A 45 -9.34 30.41 -10.25
C ASP A 45 -10.04 30.06 -8.94
N GLY A 46 -9.46 29.12 -8.19
CA GLY A 46 -9.87 28.75 -6.85
C GLY A 46 -9.01 29.46 -5.82
N THR A 47 -9.53 30.53 -5.23
CA THR A 47 -8.98 31.18 -4.03
C THR A 47 -8.86 30.15 -2.91
N ALA A 48 -7.64 29.66 -2.68
CA ALA A 48 -7.32 28.79 -1.55
C ALA A 48 -7.42 29.59 -0.25
N THR A 49 -8.38 29.22 0.60
CA THR A 49 -8.45 29.66 2.00
C THR A 49 -7.21 29.13 2.74
N PRO A 50 -6.42 29.99 3.40
CA PRO A 50 -5.32 29.53 4.26
C PRO A 50 -5.90 28.72 5.42
N GLY A 51 -5.62 27.42 5.45
CA GLY A 51 -5.93 26.56 6.58
C GLY A 51 -5.08 26.94 7.80
N PRO A 52 -5.56 26.70 9.03
CA PRO A 52 -4.87 27.09 10.25
C PRO A 52 -3.48 26.47 10.32
N GLU A 53 -2.50 27.35 10.53
CA GLU A 53 -1.08 27.07 10.72
C GLU A 53 -0.90 26.23 11.99
N GLY A 54 -1.01 24.92 11.84
CA GLY A 54 -0.67 23.96 12.88
C GLY A 54 0.84 23.82 12.96
N ASP A 55 1.42 24.49 13.96
CA ASP A 55 2.76 24.32 14.55
C ASP A 55 3.56 23.13 13.98
N GLU A 56 4.21 23.37 12.84
CA GLU A 56 5.09 22.43 12.15
C GLU A 56 6.51 22.65 12.69
N THR A 57 6.77 22.27 13.94
CA THR A 57 8.13 21.88 14.30
C THR A 57 8.40 20.52 13.66
N ALA A 58 8.45 20.50 12.32
CA ALA A 58 9.01 19.37 11.59
C ALA A 58 10.48 19.31 12.01
N ASP A 59 10.77 18.36 12.90
CA ASP A 59 12.12 17.91 13.16
C ASP A 59 12.76 17.61 11.80
N VAL A 60 13.62 18.52 11.35
CA VAL A 60 14.41 18.36 10.12
C VAL A 60 15.53 17.38 10.43
N SER A 61 15.16 16.15 10.80
CA SER A 61 16.11 15.05 10.86
C SER A 61 16.69 14.89 9.46
N THR A 62 18.01 15.05 9.37
CA THR A 62 18.73 14.85 8.11
C THR A 62 18.42 13.44 7.62
N PRO A 63 17.93 13.28 6.37
CA PRO A 63 17.66 11.96 5.82
C PRO A 63 18.86 11.04 6.01
N LEU A 64 18.65 9.85 6.58
CA LEU A 64 19.71 8.85 6.59
C LEU A 64 20.14 8.56 5.15
N PRO A 65 21.45 8.44 4.90
CA PRO A 65 21.92 8.02 3.59
C PRO A 65 21.39 6.62 3.28
N CYS A 66 21.30 6.28 1.99
CA CYS A 66 21.08 4.90 1.59
C CYS A 66 22.20 4.04 2.18
N PRO A 67 21.91 2.89 2.82
CA PRO A 67 22.95 1.96 3.23
C PRO A 67 23.53 1.30 1.96
N THR A 68 24.49 1.96 1.32
CA THR A 68 25.11 1.56 0.05
C THR A 68 25.97 0.30 0.15
N ALA A 69 26.04 -0.33 1.32
CA ALA A 69 26.77 -1.56 1.54
C ALA A 69 25.94 -2.77 1.07
N GLY A 70 25.81 -3.00 -0.23
CA GLY A 70 25.34 -4.34 -0.65
C GLY A 70 24.69 -4.57 -2.02
N LEU A 71 24.59 -3.60 -2.93
CA LEU A 71 24.08 -3.88 -4.27
C LEU A 71 25.22 -3.87 -5.31
N PRO A 72 26.02 -4.96 -5.43
CA PRO A 72 27.09 -5.05 -6.42
C PRO A 72 26.59 -4.89 -7.86
N ASP A 73 25.34 -5.28 -8.12
CA ASP A 73 24.75 -5.26 -9.46
C ASP A 73 23.52 -4.32 -9.57
N GLY A 74 23.23 -3.53 -8.53
CA GLY A 74 22.09 -2.59 -8.53
C GLY A 74 20.69 -3.23 -8.43
N PHE A 75 20.61 -4.55 -8.25
CA PHE A 75 19.35 -5.29 -8.11
C PHE A 75 19.35 -6.15 -6.84
N GLY A 76 18.31 -6.01 -6.01
CA GLY A 76 18.12 -6.81 -4.80
C GLY A 76 17.65 -6.00 -3.59
N PRO A 77 17.42 -6.64 -2.44
CA PRO A 77 17.05 -5.95 -1.22
C PRO A 77 18.24 -5.16 -0.66
N ILE A 78 17.95 -3.93 -0.28
CA ILE A 78 18.77 -3.05 0.54
C ILE A 78 18.65 -3.52 1.99
N ALA A 79 19.74 -4.05 2.53
CA ALA A 79 19.80 -4.49 3.92
C ALA A 79 20.08 -3.31 4.87
N TRP A 80 19.16 -3.06 5.79
CA TRP A 80 19.33 -2.12 6.89
C TRP A 80 20.05 -2.77 8.07
N PRO A 81 21.04 -2.11 8.69
CA PRO A 81 21.53 -2.48 10.01
C PRO A 81 20.41 -2.47 11.05
N ALA A 82 20.47 -3.37 12.04
CA ALA A 82 19.43 -3.52 13.07
C ALA A 82 19.13 -2.20 13.78
N GLU A 83 20.17 -1.41 14.07
CA GLU A 83 20.10 -0.13 14.76
C GLU A 83 19.34 0.96 13.99
N SER A 84 19.17 0.82 12.67
CA SER A 84 18.57 1.84 11.79
C SER A 84 17.34 1.34 11.03
N ALA A 85 16.98 0.06 11.21
CA ALA A 85 15.84 -0.55 10.53
C ALA A 85 14.49 0.10 10.90
N ASP A 86 14.35 0.61 12.12
CA ASP A 86 13.16 1.31 12.60
C ASP A 86 13.13 2.80 12.18
N GLU A 87 14.25 3.31 11.67
CA GLU A 87 14.36 4.67 11.12
C GLU A 87 13.98 4.73 9.63
N ARG A 88 13.55 3.58 9.07
CA ARG A 88 12.95 3.49 7.73
C ARG A 88 11.76 4.44 7.60
N TRP A 89 11.65 5.07 6.44
CA TRP A 89 10.62 6.09 6.26
C TRP A 89 9.21 5.53 6.40
N ALA A 90 8.42 6.18 7.26
CA ALA A 90 7.01 5.89 7.53
C ALA A 90 6.68 4.45 7.97
N ILE A 91 7.68 3.62 8.33
CA ILE A 91 7.48 2.20 8.69
C ILE A 91 6.52 1.99 9.87
N HIS A 92 6.45 2.96 10.79
CA HIS A 92 5.59 2.91 11.97
C HIS A 92 4.29 3.73 11.84
N GLN A 93 4.04 4.39 10.70
CA GLN A 93 2.82 5.17 10.52
C GLN A 93 1.62 4.25 10.23
N THR A 94 0.59 4.33 11.07
CA THR A 94 -0.63 3.52 10.93
C THR A 94 -1.87 4.32 10.59
N LYS A 95 -1.78 5.66 10.53
CA LYS A 95 -2.91 6.54 10.15
C LYS A 95 -2.64 7.09 8.77
N VAL A 96 -3.45 6.70 7.77
CA VAL A 96 -3.17 7.05 6.37
C VAL A 96 -3.09 8.58 6.15
N ALA A 97 -3.94 9.35 6.82
CA ALA A 97 -3.91 10.82 6.73
C ALA A 97 -2.66 11.47 7.36
N LYS A 98 -1.82 10.71 8.08
CA LYS A 98 -0.52 11.14 8.60
C LYS A 98 0.66 10.61 7.79
N VAL A 99 0.43 9.66 6.89
CA VAL A 99 1.45 9.14 5.98
C VAL A 99 1.78 10.25 4.97
N ARG A 100 3.01 10.75 5.01
CA ARG A 100 3.50 11.82 4.11
C ARG A 100 4.52 11.22 3.15
N THR A 101 4.01 10.56 2.12
CA THR A 101 4.84 9.86 1.13
C THR A 101 4.84 10.56 -0.22
N SER A 102 5.89 10.31 -0.99
CA SER A 102 6.03 10.74 -2.38
C SER A 102 7.02 9.78 -3.06
N GLN A 103 7.18 9.90 -4.38
CA GLN A 103 8.23 9.16 -5.09
C GLN A 103 9.64 9.39 -4.49
N ALA A 104 9.94 10.60 -4.01
CA ALA A 104 11.23 10.91 -3.39
C ALA A 104 11.35 10.41 -1.94
N ARG A 105 10.21 10.17 -1.28
CA ARG A 105 10.15 9.76 0.14
C ARG A 105 9.06 8.70 0.35
N PRO A 106 9.25 7.49 -0.19
CA PRO A 106 8.29 6.41 -0.10
C PRO A 106 8.28 5.80 1.31
N VAL A 107 7.26 4.99 1.61
CA VAL A 107 7.31 4.05 2.74
C VAL A 107 8.30 2.96 2.41
N GLU A 108 9.25 2.70 3.30
CA GLU A 108 10.27 1.68 3.07
C GLU A 108 9.93 0.38 3.79
N VAL A 109 9.65 -0.68 3.03
CA VAL A 109 9.23 -2.00 3.50
C VAL A 109 10.05 -3.10 2.83
N CYS A 110 9.98 -4.32 3.35
CA CYS A 110 10.67 -5.48 2.80
C CYS A 110 9.72 -6.40 2.03
N GLY A 111 9.91 -6.47 0.71
CA GLY A 111 9.19 -7.36 -0.18
C GLY A 111 7.70 -7.06 -0.28
N VAL A 112 7.02 -7.88 -1.08
CA VAL A 112 5.56 -7.76 -1.30
C VAL A 112 4.78 -8.06 -0.03
N MET A 113 5.24 -9.02 0.79
CA MET A 113 4.57 -9.37 2.03
C MET A 113 4.63 -8.24 3.06
N GLY A 114 5.81 -7.63 3.28
CA GLY A 114 5.96 -6.50 4.20
C GLY A 114 5.14 -5.28 3.78
N GLN A 115 4.98 -5.08 2.48
CA GLN A 115 4.12 -4.05 1.91
C GLN A 115 2.63 -4.29 2.20
N VAL A 116 2.12 -5.49 1.93
CA VAL A 116 0.72 -5.84 2.21
C VAL A 116 0.45 -5.79 3.72
N ASP A 117 1.35 -6.30 4.55
CA ASP A 117 1.25 -6.22 6.01
C ASP A 117 1.25 -4.77 6.53
N TRP A 118 1.99 -3.87 5.89
CA TRP A 118 1.94 -2.44 6.21
C TRP A 118 0.60 -1.81 5.82
N LEU A 119 0.09 -2.08 4.60
CA LEU A 119 -1.21 -1.59 4.14
C LEU A 119 -2.37 -2.07 5.03
N MET A 120 -2.35 -3.34 5.45
CA MET A 120 -3.36 -3.93 6.32
C MET A 120 -3.40 -3.31 7.73
N ARG A 121 -2.32 -2.65 8.17
CA ARG A 121 -2.26 -1.95 9.47
C ARG A 121 -2.78 -0.52 9.42
N LEU A 122 -3.06 0.02 8.23
CA LEU A 122 -3.55 1.37 8.09
C LEU A 122 -4.95 1.54 8.68
N THR A 123 -5.19 2.76 9.13
CA THR A 123 -6.49 3.25 9.60
C THR A 123 -6.81 4.58 8.91
N CYS A 124 -8.06 4.72 8.49
CA CYS A 124 -8.64 5.94 7.96
C CYS A 124 -8.87 6.98 9.08
N PRO A 125 -9.15 8.25 8.74
CA PRO A 125 -9.40 9.29 9.75
C PRO A 125 -10.53 8.98 10.72
N ASP A 126 -11.56 8.25 10.27
CA ASP A 126 -12.68 7.80 11.08
C ASP A 126 -12.39 6.56 11.94
N GLY A 127 -11.19 5.99 11.82
CA GLY A 127 -10.75 4.78 12.51
C GLY A 127 -11.10 3.48 11.81
N SER A 128 -11.78 3.50 10.66
CA SER A 128 -12.01 2.31 9.83
C SER A 128 -10.71 1.81 9.19
N HIS A 129 -10.71 0.56 8.73
CA HIS A 129 -9.61 0.00 7.95
C HIS A 129 -9.92 0.11 6.46
N PRO A 130 -8.96 0.54 5.61
CA PRO A 130 -9.20 0.72 4.17
C PRO A 130 -9.37 -0.61 3.42
N PHE A 131 -8.81 -1.70 3.94
CA PHE A 131 -8.83 -3.01 3.31
C PHE A 131 -9.38 -4.07 4.28
N SER A 132 -10.21 -4.97 3.77
CA SER A 132 -10.77 -6.08 4.53
C SER A 132 -9.85 -7.29 4.58
N ASP A 133 -8.94 -7.42 3.62
CA ASP A 133 -8.11 -8.60 3.42
C ASP A 133 -6.83 -8.29 2.62
N PRO A 134 -5.80 -9.15 2.72
CA PRO A 134 -4.53 -8.94 2.03
C PRO A 134 -4.60 -8.86 0.51
N VAL A 135 -5.59 -9.52 -0.13
CA VAL A 135 -5.72 -9.53 -1.60
C VAL A 135 -6.19 -8.17 -2.08
N THR A 136 -7.22 -7.61 -1.45
CA THR A 136 -7.70 -6.26 -1.79
C THR A 136 -6.66 -5.18 -1.52
N ALA A 137 -5.84 -5.33 -0.46
CA ALA A 137 -4.71 -4.44 -0.21
C ALA A 137 -3.65 -4.53 -1.32
N HIS A 138 -3.26 -5.73 -1.74
CA HIS A 138 -2.31 -5.93 -2.84
C HIS A 138 -2.84 -5.36 -4.17
N ASP A 139 -4.11 -5.62 -4.49
CA ASP A 139 -4.73 -5.21 -5.75
C ASP A 139 -4.96 -3.70 -5.85
N SER A 140 -4.80 -2.96 -4.75
CA SER A 140 -4.85 -1.49 -4.74
C SER A 140 -3.62 -0.81 -5.36
N ARG A 141 -2.63 -1.60 -5.83
CA ARG A 141 -1.49 -1.11 -6.61
C ARG A 141 -1.97 -0.50 -7.92
N ALA A 142 -1.71 0.79 -8.11
CA ALA A 142 -1.99 1.51 -9.35
C ALA A 142 -0.86 1.40 -10.39
N GLY A 143 0.33 0.99 -9.99
CA GLY A 143 1.48 0.77 -10.87
C GLY A 143 2.80 1.19 -10.24
N ASN A 144 3.85 1.27 -11.06
CA ASN A 144 5.16 1.81 -10.65
C ASN A 144 5.35 3.23 -11.20
N VAL A 145 5.96 4.11 -10.40
CA VAL A 145 6.24 5.51 -10.78
C VAL A 145 7.71 5.74 -11.15
N GLY A 146 8.48 4.65 -11.27
CA GLY A 146 9.90 4.66 -11.63
C GLY A 146 10.84 4.76 -10.43
N PRO A 147 12.13 5.01 -10.67
CA PRO A 147 13.14 5.13 -9.62
C PRO A 147 12.85 6.28 -8.64
N GLY A 148 13.09 6.08 -7.36
CA GLY A 148 12.85 7.09 -6.33
C GLY A 148 13.48 6.73 -4.99
N GLY A 149 13.00 7.37 -3.93
CA GLY A 149 13.56 7.22 -2.59
C GLY A 149 15.02 7.65 -2.48
N ARG A 150 15.61 7.38 -1.32
CA ARG A 150 17.03 7.67 -1.06
C ARG A 150 17.99 6.68 -1.73
N CYS A 151 17.49 5.51 -2.14
CA CYS A 151 18.30 4.44 -2.73
C CYS A 151 18.10 4.27 -4.25
N GLY A 152 17.23 5.04 -4.89
CA GLY A 152 17.04 5.01 -6.35
C GLY A 152 16.32 3.77 -6.86
N THR A 153 15.59 3.07 -6.00
CA THR A 153 14.84 1.84 -6.27
C THR A 153 13.47 2.12 -6.89
N ILE A 154 12.84 1.11 -7.50
CA ILE A 154 11.53 1.28 -8.14
C ILE A 154 10.46 1.48 -7.07
N ILE A 155 9.67 2.54 -7.24
CA ILE A 155 8.60 2.91 -6.32
C ILE A 155 7.25 2.50 -6.90
N ASP A 156 6.44 1.88 -6.05
CA ASP A 156 5.06 1.53 -6.35
C ASP A 156 4.07 2.54 -5.77
N LEU A 157 3.01 2.80 -6.51
CA LEU A 157 1.89 3.65 -6.08
C LEU A 157 0.70 2.77 -5.71
N TYR A 158 0.15 3.02 -4.52
CA TYR A 158 -1.08 2.41 -4.02
C TYR A 158 -2.15 3.48 -3.82
N ILE A 159 -3.39 3.12 -4.16
CA ILE A 159 -4.57 3.95 -3.91
C ILE A 159 -5.31 3.35 -2.72
N VAL A 160 -5.24 4.02 -1.58
CA VAL A 160 -5.86 3.56 -0.33
C VAL A 160 -7.24 4.19 -0.19
N PRO A 161 -8.33 3.42 -0.31
CA PRO A 161 -9.67 3.95 -0.21
C PRO A 161 -10.04 4.19 1.26
N CYS A 162 -10.51 5.39 1.57
CA CYS A 162 -11.16 5.71 2.84
C CYS A 162 -12.52 6.37 2.58
N PRO A 163 -13.43 6.39 3.58
CA PRO A 163 -14.78 6.95 3.39
C PRO A 163 -14.81 8.43 3.02
N ASP A 164 -13.78 9.19 3.40
CA ASP A 164 -13.65 10.62 3.09
C ASP A 164 -13.06 10.88 1.70
N ARG A 165 -12.02 10.12 1.32
CA ARG A 165 -11.32 10.23 0.04
C ARG A 165 -10.37 9.04 -0.18
N GLU A 166 -9.79 8.99 -1.37
CA GLU A 166 -8.65 8.14 -1.68
C GLU A 166 -7.33 8.82 -1.27
N TYR A 167 -6.36 8.01 -0.85
CA TYR A 167 -5.02 8.44 -0.46
C TYR A 167 -3.99 7.76 -1.35
N GLU A 168 -3.07 8.55 -1.92
CA GLU A 168 -1.90 8.03 -2.62
C GLU A 168 -0.81 7.64 -1.61
N VAL A 169 -0.33 6.40 -1.70
CA VAL A 169 0.79 5.91 -0.90
C VAL A 169 1.87 5.39 -1.82
N PHE A 170 3.06 5.98 -1.72
CA PHE A 170 4.25 5.56 -2.45
C PHE A 170 5.06 4.61 -1.58
N MET A 171 5.40 3.43 -2.08
CA MET A 171 6.10 2.38 -1.32
C MET A 171 7.34 1.89 -2.07
N ASP A 172 8.40 1.67 -1.31
CA ASP A 172 9.66 1.06 -1.74
C ASP A 172 9.81 -0.27 -1.00
N LEU A 173 9.68 -1.36 -1.75
CA LEU A 173 9.69 -2.73 -1.23
C LEU A 173 11.10 -3.32 -1.11
N TYR A 174 12.16 -2.58 -1.44
CA TYR A 174 13.51 -3.12 -1.44
C TYR A 174 14.22 -2.96 -0.10
N HIS A 175 13.60 -2.44 0.95
CA HIS A 175 14.29 -2.15 2.22
C HIS A 175 14.01 -3.22 3.27
N CYS A 176 15.01 -4.02 3.62
CA CYS A 176 14.85 -5.14 4.56
C CYS A 176 15.67 -4.95 5.84
N ALA A 177 15.02 -5.14 6.99
CA ALA A 177 15.65 -5.24 8.29
C ALA A 177 16.31 -6.62 8.48
N PRO A 178 17.22 -6.79 9.46
CA PRO A 178 17.82 -8.08 9.73
C PRO A 178 16.77 -9.14 10.11
N GLY A 179 16.78 -10.25 9.38
CA GLY A 179 15.82 -11.35 9.56
C GLY A 179 14.53 -11.22 8.76
N GLU A 180 14.30 -10.10 8.06
CA GLU A 180 13.23 -10.00 7.06
C GLU A 180 13.66 -10.67 5.75
N SER A 181 12.70 -11.24 5.02
CA SER A 181 12.92 -11.87 3.71
C SER A 181 12.09 -11.15 2.65
N PHE A 182 12.74 -10.87 1.51
CA PHE A 182 12.13 -10.28 0.33
C PHE A 182 11.23 -11.28 -0.42
#